data_AF-A0A970TKC3-F1
#
_entry.id   AF-A0A970TKC3-F1
#
_cell.length_a   1.000
_cell.length_b   1.000
_cell.length_c   1.000
_cell.angle_alpha   90.00
_cell.angle_beta   90.00
_cell.angle_gamma   90.00
#
_symmetry.space_group_name_H-M   'P 1'
#
loop_
_entity.id
_entity.type
_entity.pdbx_description
1 polymer ?
#
loop_
_entity_poly.entity_id
_entity_poly.type
_entity_poly.pdbx_seq_one_letter_code
_entity_poly.pdbx_strand_id
1 'polypeptide(L)'
;MFNFMRKRRLRFQDAEITLALARDRVRDEEIGAVDGYAFDIIAASDGGCAGYVTVRIGESPALYYLGHIGYRVHPGWRGHGYAFKAVSMLIPFLKDLGFGSVVITTDVDNVPSRKTCEHLLCTLESIVPVPQEYRQLCGGSTQKCRYILLTGERDR
;
A
#
# COMPACT_ATOMS: atom_id res chain seq x y z
N MET A 1 -18.02 -5.06 -34.82
CA MET A 1 -19.13 -4.31 -34.20
C MET A 1 -19.61 -5.13 -33.01
N PHE A 2 -19.44 -4.59 -31.79
CA PHE A 2 -19.91 -5.08 -30.47
C PHE A 2 -19.44 -6.50 -30.05
N ASN A 3 -18.83 -6.72 -28.89
CA ASN A 3 -19.41 -6.32 -27.62
C ASN A 3 -18.39 -5.95 -26.53
N PHE A 4 -18.68 -4.82 -25.92
CA PHE A 4 -18.07 -4.16 -24.79
C PHE A 4 -18.15 -5.05 -23.54
N MET A 5 -17.24 -6.02 -23.40
CA MET A 5 -17.09 -6.75 -22.14
C MET A 5 -16.49 -5.78 -21.11
N ARG A 6 -17.38 -5.18 -20.31
CA ARG A 6 -17.10 -4.58 -19.00
C ARG A 6 -15.94 -5.35 -18.34
N LYS A 7 -14.72 -4.78 -18.34
CA LYS A 7 -13.68 -5.19 -17.39
C LYS A 7 -14.36 -5.18 -16.02
N ARG A 8 -14.55 -6.35 -15.40
CA ARG A 8 -14.97 -6.40 -13.99
C ARG A 8 -13.96 -5.54 -13.24
N ARG A 9 -14.39 -4.37 -12.74
CA ARG A 9 -13.52 -3.49 -11.94
C ARG A 9 -12.99 -4.34 -10.78
N LEU A 10 -11.67 -4.51 -10.69
CA LEU A 10 -11.05 -5.23 -9.57
C LEU A 10 -11.57 -4.63 -8.26
N ARG A 11 -12.12 -5.50 -7.42
CA ARG A 11 -12.77 -5.11 -6.17
C ARG A 11 -12.51 -6.17 -5.11
N PHE A 12 -12.07 -5.73 -3.94
CA PHE A 12 -11.92 -6.56 -2.75
C PHE A 12 -12.82 -5.99 -1.67
N GLN A 13 -13.44 -6.82 -0.83
CA GLN A 13 -14.34 -6.33 0.20
C GLN A 13 -14.38 -7.25 1.41
N ASP A 14 -14.52 -6.65 2.59
CA ASP A 14 -14.96 -7.30 3.82
C ASP A 14 -16.27 -6.66 4.31
N ALA A 15 -16.65 -6.88 5.57
CA ALA A 15 -17.86 -6.32 6.15
C ALA A 15 -17.80 -4.79 6.39
N GLU A 16 -16.60 -4.20 6.43
CA GLU A 16 -16.38 -2.80 6.83
C GLU A 16 -15.91 -1.92 5.68
N ILE A 17 -15.13 -2.45 4.74
CA ILE A 17 -14.58 -1.67 3.62
C ILE A 17 -14.62 -2.43 2.29
N THR A 18 -14.71 -1.64 1.23
CA THR A 18 -14.47 -2.06 -0.14
C THR A 18 -13.20 -1.39 -0.66
N LEU A 19 -12.30 -2.15 -1.27
CA LEU A 19 -11.25 -1.62 -2.14
C LEU A 19 -11.78 -1.60 -3.57
N ALA A 20 -11.94 -0.41 -4.14
CA ALA A 20 -12.36 -0.22 -5.51
C ALA A 20 -11.15 0.23 -6.35
N LEU A 21 -10.82 -0.50 -7.42
CA LEU A 21 -9.76 -0.09 -8.33
C LEU A 21 -10.09 1.29 -8.93
N ALA A 22 -9.26 2.28 -8.58
CA ALA A 22 -9.36 3.64 -9.08
C ALA A 22 -8.46 3.84 -10.30
N ARG A 23 -7.24 3.28 -10.27
CA ARG A 23 -6.27 3.35 -11.37
C ARG A 23 -5.49 2.04 -11.49
N ASP A 24 -5.37 1.51 -12.71
CA ASP A 24 -4.42 0.47 -13.09
C ASP A 24 -3.29 1.07 -13.94
N ARG A 25 -2.19 0.32 -14.09
CA ARG A 25 -1.08 0.70 -14.96
C ARG A 25 -0.44 2.04 -14.60
N VAL A 26 -0.41 2.34 -13.30
CA VAL A 26 0.18 3.58 -12.77
C VAL A 26 1.69 3.48 -12.90
N ARG A 27 2.29 4.41 -13.64
CA ARG A 27 3.74 4.53 -13.82
C ARG A 27 4.23 5.84 -13.25
N ASP A 28 5.41 5.81 -12.66
CA ASP A 28 6.08 6.98 -12.11
C ASP A 28 7.59 6.79 -12.29
N GLU A 29 8.13 7.41 -13.33
CA GLU A 29 9.53 7.31 -13.72
C GLU A 29 10.46 7.95 -12.69
N GLU A 30 10.01 9.03 -12.02
CA GLU A 30 10.79 9.75 -11.02
C GLU A 30 11.16 8.84 -9.85
N ILE A 31 10.24 7.95 -9.48
CA ILE A 31 10.46 6.99 -8.40
C ILE A 31 10.80 5.58 -8.92
N GLY A 32 10.85 5.35 -10.23
CA GLY A 32 11.12 4.03 -10.81
C GLY A 32 9.99 3.00 -10.62
N ALA A 33 8.74 3.44 -10.46
CA ALA A 33 7.57 2.57 -10.50
C ALA A 33 7.16 2.32 -11.96
N VAL A 34 7.44 1.12 -12.48
CA VAL A 34 7.22 0.73 -13.88
C VAL A 34 5.80 0.24 -14.17
N ASP A 35 5.06 -0.10 -13.12
CA ASP A 35 3.64 -0.44 -13.13
C ASP A 35 3.05 -0.21 -11.71
N GLY A 36 1.73 -0.29 -11.55
CA GLY A 36 1.11 -0.04 -10.26
C GLY A 36 -0.40 0.05 -10.30
N TYR A 37 -0.97 0.04 -9.10
CA TYR A 37 -2.41 0.07 -8.87
C TYR A 37 -2.73 1.06 -7.75
N ALA A 38 -3.85 1.77 -7.88
CA ALA A 38 -4.43 2.56 -6.80
C ALA A 38 -5.86 2.11 -6.56
N PHE A 39 -6.18 1.81 -5.31
CA PHE A 39 -7.52 1.44 -4.86
C PHE A 39 -8.03 2.50 -3.88
N ASP A 40 -9.26 2.95 -4.09
CA ASP A 40 -9.98 3.73 -3.09
C ASP A 40 -10.50 2.80 -1.99
N ILE A 41 -10.40 3.24 -0.74
CA ILE A 41 -10.98 2.59 0.42
C ILE A 41 -12.36 3.19 0.63
N ILE A 42 -13.41 2.44 0.36
CA ILE A 42 -14.80 2.88 0.53
C ILE A 42 -15.36 2.26 1.80
N ALA A 43 -15.80 3.09 2.76
CA ALA A 43 -16.39 2.62 4.00
C ALA A 43 -17.81 2.07 3.78
N ALA A 44 -18.13 0.92 4.35
CA ALA A 44 -19.47 0.33 4.28
C ALA A 44 -20.50 1.10 5.13
N SER A 45 -20.04 1.84 6.15
CA SER A 45 -20.89 2.60 7.07
C SER A 45 -21.75 3.66 6.39
N ASP A 46 -21.18 4.37 5.42
CA ASP A 46 -21.79 5.54 4.77
C ASP A 46 -21.49 5.61 3.26
N GLY A 47 -20.75 4.64 2.70
CA GLY A 47 -20.31 4.65 1.31
C GLY A 47 -19.24 5.71 1.02
N GLY A 48 -18.68 6.37 2.03
CA GLY A 48 -17.71 7.43 1.88
C GLY A 48 -16.33 6.92 1.45
N CYS A 49 -15.59 7.75 0.70
CA CYS A 49 -14.18 7.49 0.42
C CYS A 49 -13.34 7.77 1.67
N ALA A 50 -12.97 6.70 2.36
CA ALA A 50 -12.22 6.71 3.61
C ALA A 50 -10.71 6.85 3.42
N GLY A 51 -10.22 6.72 2.18
CA GLY A 51 -8.80 6.81 1.87
C GLY A 51 -8.42 6.06 0.61
N TYR A 52 -7.14 5.70 0.50
CA TYR A 52 -6.63 4.91 -0.61
C TYR A 52 -5.44 4.05 -0.20
N VAL A 53 -5.19 3.00 -1.00
CA VAL A 53 -3.98 2.20 -0.98
C VAL A 53 -3.39 2.13 -2.38
N THR A 54 -2.07 2.19 -2.47
CA THR A 54 -1.30 2.16 -3.70
C THR A 54 -0.31 1.00 -3.65
N VAL A 55 -0.25 0.26 -4.75
CA VAL A 55 0.74 -0.78 -5.03
C VAL A 55 1.65 -0.24 -6.13
N ARG A 56 2.95 -0.18 -5.86
CA ARG A 56 3.99 0.25 -6.79
C ARG A 56 4.79 -0.98 -7.19
N ILE A 57 4.97 -1.18 -8.49
CA ILE A 57 5.73 -2.28 -9.06
C ILE A 57 6.99 -1.69 -9.70
N GLY A 58 8.14 -2.21 -9.29
CA GLY A 58 9.45 -1.72 -9.71
C GLY A 58 10.43 -1.79 -8.57
N GLU A 59 11.70 -1.57 -8.88
CA GLU A 59 12.77 -1.50 -7.90
C GLU A 59 13.67 -0.33 -8.27
N SER A 60 13.92 0.57 -7.33
CA SER A 60 14.74 1.75 -7.53
C SER A 60 15.27 2.28 -6.18
N PRO A 61 16.32 3.11 -6.20
CA PRO A 61 16.78 3.81 -4.99
C PRO A 61 15.66 4.63 -4.30
N ALA A 62 14.76 5.25 -5.05
CA ALA A 62 13.64 6.01 -4.48
C ALA A 62 12.58 5.08 -3.85
N LEU A 63 12.24 3.96 -4.50
CA LEU A 63 11.30 2.97 -3.96
C LEU A 63 11.81 2.31 -2.68
N TYR A 64 13.12 2.25 -2.48
CA TYR A 64 13.69 1.83 -1.21
C TYR A 64 13.20 2.68 -0.02
N TYR A 65 12.92 3.97 -0.22
CA TYR A 65 12.44 4.87 0.84
C TYR A 65 10.93 5.11 0.83
N LEU A 66 10.27 4.77 -0.28
CA LEU A 66 8.83 4.95 -0.46
C LEU A 66 8.03 3.66 -0.21
N GLY A 67 8.66 2.50 -0.42
CA GLY A 67 8.04 1.19 -0.34
C GLY A 67 7.19 0.85 -1.57
N HIS A 68 6.82 -0.43 -1.63
CA HIS A 68 5.91 -0.99 -2.61
C HIS A 68 4.45 -0.64 -2.29
N ILE A 69 4.12 -0.53 -1.00
CA ILE A 69 2.77 -0.22 -0.53
C ILE A 69 2.76 1.13 0.16
N GLY A 70 1.93 2.03 -0.35
CA GLY A 70 1.61 3.30 0.32
C GLY A 70 0.11 3.39 0.59
N TYR A 71 -0.30 3.92 1.74
CA TYR A 71 -1.71 4.10 2.07
C TYR A 71 -1.96 5.42 2.80
N ARG A 72 -3.20 5.88 2.73
CA ARG A 72 -3.71 7.02 3.49
C ARG A 72 -5.13 6.72 3.93
N VAL A 73 -5.42 6.94 5.21
CA VAL A 73 -6.79 6.98 5.75
C VAL A 73 -7.11 8.43 6.13
N HIS A 74 -8.22 8.94 5.60
CA HIS A 74 -8.70 10.30 5.85
C HIS A 74 -9.10 10.49 7.31
N PRO A 75 -8.92 11.70 7.90
CA PRO A 75 -9.10 11.94 9.33
C PRO A 75 -10.40 11.37 9.94
N GLY A 76 -11.54 11.53 9.25
CA GLY A 76 -12.85 11.05 9.73
C GLY A 76 -13.00 9.54 9.85
N TRP A 77 -12.13 8.76 9.18
CA TRP A 77 -12.17 7.29 9.20
C TRP A 77 -10.96 6.66 9.89
N ARG A 78 -10.09 7.45 10.52
CA ARG A 78 -8.97 6.91 11.31
C ARG A 78 -9.48 6.16 12.55
N GLY A 79 -8.67 5.26 13.08
CA GLY A 79 -9.01 4.45 14.26
C GLY A 79 -9.78 3.16 13.97
N HIS A 80 -10.34 2.98 12.77
CA HIS A 80 -11.11 1.79 12.38
C HIS A 80 -10.25 0.63 11.82
N GLY A 81 -8.92 0.76 11.80
CA GLY A 81 -8.04 -0.29 11.26
C GLY A 81 -8.09 -0.46 9.73
N TYR A 82 -8.64 0.51 8.99
CA TYR A 82 -8.84 0.39 7.55
C TYR A 82 -7.56 0.20 6.73
N ALA A 83 -6.43 0.79 7.15
CA ALA A 83 -5.14 0.54 6.48
C ALA A 83 -4.72 -0.94 6.59
N PHE A 84 -4.84 -1.54 7.78
CA PHE A 84 -4.57 -2.96 8.02
C PHE A 84 -5.48 -3.84 7.14
N LYS A 85 -6.79 -3.58 7.14
CA LYS A 85 -7.77 -4.33 6.33
C LYS A 85 -7.48 -4.21 4.83
N ALA A 86 -7.19 -2.99 4.36
CA ALA A 86 -6.89 -2.72 2.98
C ALA A 86 -5.67 -3.51 2.51
N VAL A 87 -4.55 -3.42 3.24
CA VAL A 87 -3.34 -4.16 2.85
C VAL A 87 -3.54 -5.68 2.98
N SER A 88 -4.24 -6.16 4.02
CA SER A 88 -4.53 -7.59 4.20
C SER A 88 -5.31 -8.18 3.02
N MET A 89 -6.33 -7.47 2.54
CA MET A 89 -7.12 -7.91 1.37
C MET A 89 -6.33 -7.93 0.07
N LEU A 90 -5.25 -7.14 -0.04
CA LEU A 90 -4.40 -7.11 -1.22
C LEU A 90 -3.32 -8.20 -1.21
N ILE A 91 -3.10 -8.94 -0.11
CA ILE A 91 -2.05 -9.97 -0.05
C ILE A 91 -2.20 -11.03 -1.18
N PRO A 92 -3.38 -11.62 -1.43
CA PRO A 92 -3.55 -12.55 -2.55
C PRO A 92 -3.27 -11.90 -3.91
N PHE A 93 -3.68 -10.64 -4.08
CA PHE A 93 -3.42 -9.89 -5.31
C PHE A 93 -1.93 -9.61 -5.52
N LEU A 94 -1.18 -9.29 -4.47
CA LEU A 94 0.28 -9.13 -4.54
C LEU A 94 0.97 -10.45 -4.92
N LYS A 95 0.47 -11.59 -4.40
CA LYS A 95 0.94 -12.92 -4.80
C LYS A 95 0.66 -13.20 -6.28
N ASP A 96 -0.54 -12.87 -6.78
CA ASP A 96 -0.89 -13.02 -8.20
C ASP A 96 -0.05 -12.13 -9.13
N LEU A 97 0.42 -10.99 -8.62
CA LEU A 97 1.40 -10.13 -9.30
C LEU A 97 2.84 -10.67 -9.27
N GLY A 98 3.08 -11.80 -8.59
CA GLY A 98 4.39 -12.45 -8.53
C GLY A 98 5.29 -11.98 -7.38
N PHE A 99 4.80 -11.16 -6.45
CA PHE A 99 5.57 -10.81 -5.26
C PHE A 99 5.58 -11.98 -4.28
N GLY A 100 6.77 -12.37 -3.82
CA GLY A 100 6.96 -13.23 -2.63
C GLY A 100 7.03 -12.43 -1.32
N SER A 101 7.38 -11.15 -1.42
CA SER A 101 7.37 -10.18 -0.33
C SER A 101 7.26 -8.76 -0.88
N VAL A 102 6.78 -7.83 -0.06
CA VAL A 102 6.75 -6.39 -0.38
C VAL A 102 7.28 -5.57 0.78
N VAL A 103 7.78 -4.37 0.47
CA VAL A 103 8.23 -3.39 1.48
C VAL A 103 7.12 -2.38 1.75
N ILE A 104 6.84 -2.15 3.03
CA ILE A 104 6.05 -1.00 3.50
C ILE A 104 7.01 -0.06 4.23
N THR A 105 6.99 1.22 3.88
CA THR A 105 7.76 2.22 4.62
C THR A 105 6.85 3.13 5.42
N THR A 106 7.33 3.57 6.57
CA THR A 106 6.65 4.54 7.43
C THR A 106 7.65 5.45 8.09
N ASP A 107 7.24 6.66 8.44
CA ASP A 107 8.04 7.52 9.31
C ASP A 107 8.17 6.90 10.70
N VAL A 108 9.27 7.23 11.39
CA VAL A 108 9.61 6.68 12.70
C VAL A 108 8.57 7.08 13.76
N ASP A 109 8.06 8.31 13.65
CA ASP A 109 7.06 8.92 14.54
C ASP A 109 5.61 8.61 14.14
N ASN A 110 5.39 7.97 12.99
CA ASN A 110 4.07 7.54 12.55
C ASN A 110 3.68 6.21 13.23
N VAL A 111 3.43 6.28 14.54
CA VAL A 111 3.03 5.16 15.40
C VAL A 111 1.82 4.39 14.84
N PRO A 112 0.75 5.03 14.29
CA PRO A 112 -0.37 4.29 13.70
C PRO A 112 0.02 3.38 12.54
N SER A 113 0.88 3.85 11.63
CA SER A 113 1.35 3.04 10.48
C SER A 113 2.30 1.92 10.92
N ARG A 114 3.13 2.16 11.95
CA ARG A 114 3.97 1.11 12.54
C ARG A 114 3.14 -0.02 13.15
N LYS A 115 2.12 0.32 13.96
CA LYS A 115 1.17 -0.66 14.50
C LYS A 115 0.41 -1.41 13.41
N THR A 116 0.09 -0.73 12.30
CA THR A 116 -0.50 -1.38 11.12
C THR A 116 0.44 -2.45 10.56
N CYS A 117 1.74 -2.16 10.42
CA CYS A 117 2.73 -3.14 9.96
C CYS A 117 2.90 -4.30 10.95
N GLU A 118 2.89 -4.02 12.26
CA GLU A 118 2.95 -5.05 13.31
C GLU A 118 1.73 -5.99 13.27
N HIS A 119 0.51 -5.45 13.10
CA HIS A 119 -0.70 -6.26 12.96
C HIS A 119 -0.73 -7.08 11.66
N LEU A 120 -0.14 -6.56 10.57
CA LEU A 120 0.11 -7.31 9.34
C LEU A 120 1.19 -8.40 9.51
N LEU A 121 1.78 -8.52 10.71
CA LEU A 121 2.88 -9.42 11.02
C LEU A 121 4.13 -9.14 10.18
N CYS A 122 4.31 -7.89 9.72
CA CYS A 122 5.52 -7.50 9.01
C CYS A 122 6.74 -7.62 9.94
N THR A 123 7.88 -7.98 9.37
CA THR A 123 9.17 -7.89 10.06
C THR A 123 9.75 -6.50 9.86
N LEU A 124 10.11 -5.80 10.94
CA LEU A 124 10.90 -4.58 10.83
C LEU A 124 12.32 -4.98 10.39
N GLU A 125 12.68 -4.67 9.14
CA GLU A 125 14.01 -4.93 8.59
C GLU A 125 15.03 -3.93 9.14
N SER A 126 14.71 -2.64 9.05
CA SER A 126 15.64 -1.58 9.42
C SER A 126 14.96 -0.23 9.65
N ILE A 127 15.67 0.68 10.31
CA ILE A 127 15.38 2.12 10.31
C ILE A 127 16.55 2.80 9.62
N VAL A 128 16.28 3.46 8.49
CA VAL A 128 17.30 4.01 7.60
C VAL A 128 17.20 5.53 7.49
N PRO A 129 18.33 6.25 7.45
CA PRO A 129 18.31 7.67 7.11
C PRO A 129 17.89 7.85 5.64
N VAL A 130 17.10 8.89 5.38
CA VAL A 130 16.72 9.28 4.02
C VAL A 130 17.76 10.25 3.46
N PRO A 131 18.46 9.89 2.37
CA PRO A 131 19.38 10.78 1.67
C PRO A 131 18.71 12.08 1.27
N GLN A 132 19.46 13.18 1.24
CA GLN A 132 18.92 14.52 0.95
C GLN A 132 18.14 14.56 -0.36
N GLU A 133 18.65 13.89 -1.40
CA GLU A 133 18.00 13.79 -2.73
C GLU A 133 16.60 13.15 -2.71
N TYR A 134 16.31 12.25 -1.75
CA TYR A 134 15.00 11.60 -1.65
C TYR A 134 14.07 12.23 -0.61
N ARG A 135 14.53 13.22 0.17
CA ARG A 135 13.71 13.81 1.24
C ARG A 135 12.43 14.44 0.71
N GLN A 136 12.49 15.18 -0.40
CA GLN A 136 11.32 15.82 -0.98
C GLN A 136 10.28 14.77 -1.41
N LEU A 137 10.72 13.71 -2.09
CA LEU A 137 9.88 12.57 -2.48
C LEU A 137 9.26 11.88 -1.26
N CYS A 138 10.00 11.80 -0.17
CA CYS A 138 9.57 11.19 1.07
C CYS A 138 8.71 12.09 1.98
N GLY A 139 8.31 13.28 1.52
CA GLY A 139 7.50 14.23 2.32
C GLY A 139 8.30 14.96 3.40
N GLY A 140 9.61 15.11 3.21
CA GLY A 140 10.53 15.76 4.15
C GLY A 140 11.12 14.82 5.21
N SER A 141 10.73 13.55 5.24
CA SER A 141 11.20 12.58 6.23
C SER A 141 12.72 12.44 6.21
N THR A 142 13.32 12.44 7.40
CA THR A 142 14.76 12.25 7.60
C THR A 142 15.14 10.79 7.83
N GLN A 143 14.19 9.96 8.26
CA GLN A 143 14.35 8.53 8.46
C GLN A 143 13.07 7.78 8.06
N LYS A 144 13.23 6.54 7.60
CA LYS A 144 12.11 5.62 7.32
C LYS A 144 12.34 4.31 8.04
N CYS A 145 11.28 3.76 8.61
CA CYS A 145 11.22 2.36 8.99
C CYS A 145 10.85 1.53 7.76
N ARG A 146 11.58 0.44 7.53
CA ARG A 146 11.33 -0.50 6.44
C ARG A 146 10.78 -1.80 7.01
N TYR A 147 9.56 -2.13 6.64
CA TYR A 147 8.86 -3.33 7.05
C TYR A 147 8.70 -4.28 5.87
N ILE A 148 9.02 -5.56 6.08
CA ILE A 148 8.86 -6.62 5.08
C ILE A 148 7.57 -7.38 5.38
N LEU A 149 6.66 -7.40 4.41
CA LEU A 149 5.45 -8.21 4.41
C LEU A 149 5.64 -9.39 3.46
N LEU A 150 5.63 -10.61 3.99
CA LEU A 150 5.59 -11.82 3.17
C LEU A 150 4.18 -12.02 2.61
N THR A 151 4.06 -12.40 1.34
CA THR A 151 2.79 -12.62 0.65
C THR A 151 2.43 -14.11 0.52
N GLY A 152 3.39 -15.00 0.78
CA GLY A 152 3.21 -16.45 0.88
C GLY A 152 2.88 -16.93 2.29
N GLU A 153 2.53 -18.22 2.41
CA GLU A 153 2.38 -18.84 3.73
C GLU A 153 3.73 -18.82 4.46
N ARG A 154 3.70 -18.46 5.74
CA ARG A 154 4.75 -18.87 6.66
C ARG A 154 4.44 -20.32 7.00
N ASP A 155 5.31 -21.24 6.60
CA ASP A 155 5.26 -22.61 7.11
C ASP A 155 5.09 -22.53 8.64
N ARG A 156 3.95 -23.01 9.15
CA ARG A 156 3.69 -23.21 10.57
C ARG A 156 3.66 -24.70 10.84
#